data_AF-A0A524FTY6-F1
#
_entry.id   AF-A0A524FTY6-F1
#
_cell.length_a   1.000
_cell.length_b   1.000
_cell.length_c   1.000
_cell.angle_alpha   90.00
_cell.angle_beta   90.00
_cell.angle_gamma   90.00
#
_symmetry.space_group_name_H-M   'P 1'
#
loop_
_entity.id
_entity.type
_entity.pdbx_description
1 polymer ?
#
loop_
_entity_poly.entity_id
_entity_poly.type
_entity_poly.pdbx_seq_one_letter_code
_entity_poly.pdbx_strand_id
1 'polypeptide(L)'
;MSEKISVKVFLPVGVCSCSITGFLGRIYEAVKKYRDAVDYSEDIATSRMAKEVGVMRQGVLVGSKYFEGNVTAANLESAILEELAKKNKDSHIIP
;
A
#
# COMPACT_ATOMS: atom_id res chain seq x y z
N MET A 1 -14.52 -15.59 -4.15
CA MET A 1 -14.34 -14.21 -3.65
C MET A 1 -12.93 -13.80 -3.99
N SER A 2 -12.74 -12.82 -4.88
CA SER A 2 -11.39 -12.39 -5.26
C SER A 2 -10.69 -11.82 -4.04
N GLU A 3 -9.68 -12.51 -3.53
CA GLU A 3 -8.90 -12.02 -2.41
C GLU A 3 -8.00 -10.87 -2.88
N LYS A 4 -8.48 -9.64 -2.67
CA LYS A 4 -7.79 -8.41 -3.05
C LYS A 4 -6.49 -8.22 -2.27
N ILE A 5 -5.54 -7.52 -2.86
CA ILE A 5 -4.29 -7.13 -2.20
C ILE A 5 -4.54 -5.92 -1.31
N SER A 6 -4.29 -6.05 -0.02
CA SER A 6 -4.40 -4.94 0.92
C SER A 6 -3.32 -3.89 0.68
N VAL A 7 -3.72 -2.67 0.38
CA VAL A 7 -2.88 -1.49 0.26
C VAL A 7 -3.22 -0.55 1.40
N LYS A 8 -2.36 -0.48 2.42
CA LYS A 8 -2.55 0.38 3.58
C LYS A 8 -1.56 1.55 3.54
N VAL A 9 -2.09 2.77 3.56
CA VAL A 9 -1.28 4.00 3.60
C VAL A 9 -1.19 4.50 5.03
N PHE A 10 0.02 4.78 5.49
CA PHE A 10 0.26 5.38 6.79
C PHE A 10 0.59 6.85 6.66
N LEU A 11 -0.24 7.69 7.28
CA LEU A 11 -0.15 9.14 7.22
C LEU A 11 0.56 9.70 8.45
N PRO A 12 1.43 10.72 8.30
CA PRO A 12 2.04 11.37 9.45
C PRO A 12 0.99 12.11 10.28
N VAL A 13 1.14 12.08 11.60
CA VAL A 13 0.31 12.86 12.52
C VAL A 13 0.87 14.27 12.68
N GLY A 14 0.00 15.27 12.79
CA GLY A 14 0.41 16.66 13.04
C GLY A 14 0.91 17.43 11.81
N VAL A 15 0.74 16.89 10.60
CA VAL A 15 0.98 17.61 9.34
C VAL A 15 -0.35 18.11 8.75
N CYS A 16 -0.33 19.28 8.12
CA CYS A 16 -1.50 19.78 7.42
C CYS A 16 -1.82 18.90 6.20
N SER A 17 -3.11 18.60 5.97
CA SER A 17 -3.58 17.73 4.88
C SER A 17 -3.06 18.15 3.50
N CYS A 18 -2.86 19.45 3.29
CA CYS A 18 -2.30 20.03 2.07
C CYS A 18 -0.84 19.63 1.80
N SER A 19 -0.05 19.31 2.82
CA SER A 19 1.31 18.77 2.65
C SER A 19 1.30 17.31 2.16
N ILE A 20 0.19 16.60 2.36
CA ILE A 20 0.05 15.16 2.07
C ILE A 20 -0.77 14.91 0.80
N THR A 21 -1.56 15.88 0.34
CA THR A 21 -2.43 15.73 -0.84
C THR A 21 -1.68 15.26 -2.08
N GLY A 22 -0.46 15.75 -2.32
CA GLY A 22 0.36 15.31 -3.45
C GLY A 22 0.83 13.85 -3.34
N PHE A 23 1.08 13.37 -2.12
CA PHE A 23 1.45 11.98 -1.86
C PHE A 23 0.24 11.05 -2.02
N LEU A 24 -0.87 11.40 -1.37
CA LEU A 24 -2.13 10.65 -1.46
C LEU A 24 -2.65 10.59 -2.91
N GLY A 25 -2.58 11.69 -3.65
CA GLY A 25 -3.00 11.75 -5.05
C GLY A 25 -2.26 10.72 -5.91
N ARG A 26 -0.93 10.64 -5.77
CA ARG A 26 -0.12 9.65 -6.52
C ARG A 26 -0.48 8.21 -6.17
N ILE A 27 -0.69 7.92 -4.89
CA ILE A 27 -1.08 6.58 -4.44
C ILE A 27 -2.46 6.25 -5.00
N TYR A 28 -3.41 7.17 -4.87
CA TYR A 28 -4.77 6.97 -5.35
C TYR A 28 -4.80 6.74 -6.86
N GLU A 29 -4.02 7.49 -7.65
CA GLU A 29 -3.91 7.27 -9.10
C GLU A 29 -3.38 5.88 -9.44
N ALA A 30 -2.37 5.38 -8.72
CA ALA A 30 -1.85 4.04 -8.91
C ALA A 30 -2.86 2.95 -8.51
N VAL A 31 -3.44 3.07 -7.31
CA VAL A 31 -4.43 2.12 -6.77
C VAL A 31 -5.69 2.07 -7.63
N LYS A 32 -6.16 3.21 -8.15
CA LYS A 32 -7.37 3.30 -8.98
C LYS A 32 -7.29 2.42 -10.24
N LYS A 33 -6.10 2.26 -10.84
CA LYS A 33 -5.88 1.38 -12.00
C LYS A 33 -6.15 -0.10 -11.66
N TYR A 34 -5.97 -0.48 -10.40
CA TYR A 34 -6.10 -1.86 -9.91
C TYR A 34 -7.23 -2.01 -8.90
N ARG A 35 -8.19 -1.08 -8.82
CA ARG A 35 -9.24 -1.02 -7.77
C ARG A 35 -10.03 -2.31 -7.57
N ASP A 36 -10.15 -3.13 -8.61
CA ASP A 36 -10.87 -4.40 -8.60
C ASP A 36 -10.03 -5.52 -7.95
N ALA A 37 -8.71 -5.38 -7.94
CA ALA A 37 -7.74 -6.33 -7.41
C ALA A 37 -7.08 -5.88 -6.09
N VAL A 38 -7.24 -4.62 -5.67
CA VAL A 38 -6.65 -4.06 -4.44
C VAL A 38 -7.73 -3.57 -3.48
N ASP A 39 -7.44 -3.71 -2.19
CA ASP A 39 -8.26 -3.19 -1.10
C ASP A 39 -7.49 -2.04 -0.45
N TYR A 40 -7.98 -0.82 -0.62
CA TYR A 40 -7.29 0.38 -0.16
C TYR A 40 -7.79 0.80 1.22
N SER A 41 -6.87 1.10 2.12
CA SER A 41 -7.17 1.63 3.45
C SER A 41 -6.14 2.67 3.87
N GLU A 42 -6.57 3.62 4.69
CA GLU A 42 -5.71 4.66 5.26
C GLU A 42 -5.63 4.49 6.78
N ASP A 43 -4.46 4.76 7.32
CA ASP A 43 -4.14 4.61 8.72
C ASP A 43 -3.13 5.69 9.13
N ILE A 44 -2.94 5.90 10.43
CA ILE A 44 -2.00 6.92 10.93
C ILE A 44 -0.68 6.26 11.35
N ALA A 45 0.44 6.97 11.19
CA ALA A 45 1.78 6.49 11.54
C ALA A 45 1.95 6.17 13.04
N THR A 46 1.00 6.57 13.90
CA THR A 46 0.99 6.26 15.33
C THR A 46 0.15 5.04 15.70
N SER A 47 -0.56 4.44 14.75
CA SER A 47 -1.38 3.24 14.97
C SER A 47 -0.52 2.04 15.35
N ARG A 48 -1.13 1.07 16.03
CA ARG A 48 -0.47 -0.18 16.46
C ARG A 48 0.20 -0.89 15.28
N MET A 49 -0.51 -1.01 14.16
CA MET A 49 -0.01 -1.63 12.94
C MET A 49 1.16 -0.86 12.32
N ALA A 50 1.14 0.48 12.40
CA ALA A 50 2.25 1.30 11.95
C ALA A 50 3.52 1.05 12.79
N LYS A 51 3.36 0.87 14.11
CA LYS A 51 4.46 0.50 15.02
C LYS A 51 5.00 -0.90 14.73
N GLU A 52 4.13 -1.86 14.43
CA GLU A 52 4.52 -3.24 14.10
C GLU A 52 5.31 -3.30 12.79
N VAL A 53 4.97 -2.46 11.82
CA VAL A 53 5.67 -2.36 10.53
C VAL A 53 6.90 -1.43 10.59
N GLY A 54 7.07 -0.67 11.67
CA GLY A 54 8.20 0.25 11.86
C GLY A 54 8.06 1.58 11.11
N VAL A 55 6.83 2.05 10.89
CA VAL A 55 6.56 3.32 10.21
C VAL A 55 7.03 4.51 11.06
N MET A 56 8.01 5.27 10.58
CA MET A 56 8.51 6.45 11.31
C MET A 56 7.75 7.75 11.02
N ARG A 57 7.35 7.99 9.75
CA ARG A 57 6.68 9.24 9.34
C ARG A 57 5.48 8.98 8.44
N GLN A 58 5.74 8.39 7.29
CA GLN A 58 4.72 8.04 6.31
C GLN A 58 5.21 6.87 5.47
N GLY A 59 4.29 6.09 4.93
CA GLY A 59 4.64 4.97 4.09
C GLY A 59 3.42 4.24 3.57
N VAL A 60 3.66 3.21 2.77
CA VAL A 60 2.61 2.39 2.16
C VAL A 60 2.98 0.92 2.32
N LEU A 61 2.05 0.14 2.86
CA LEU A 61 2.14 -1.31 2.93
C LEU A 61 1.27 -1.91 1.83
N VAL A 62 1.89 -2.63 0.90
CA VAL A 62 1.23 -3.36 -0.19
C VAL A 62 1.39 -4.85 0.08
N GLY A 63 0.32 -5.51 0.52
CA GLY A 63 0.36 -6.91 0.96
C GLY A 63 1.40 -7.07 2.08
N SER A 64 2.50 -7.75 1.75
CA SER A 64 3.62 -7.95 2.68
C SER A 64 4.81 -6.99 2.47
N LYS A 65 4.77 -6.12 1.46
CA LYS A 65 5.86 -5.17 1.16
C LYS A 65 5.57 -3.79 1.74
N TYR A 66 6.44 -3.31 2.62
CA TYR A 66 6.38 -1.94 3.15
C TYR A 66 7.33 -1.00 2.39
N PHE A 67 6.82 0.18 2.05
CA PHE A 67 7.55 1.27 1.42
C PHE A 67 7.52 2.50 2.31
N GLU A 68 8.67 2.95 2.77
CA GLU A 68 8.79 4.16 3.58
C GLU A 68 8.94 5.42 2.72
N GLY A 69 8.34 6.53 3.16
CA GLY A 69 8.60 7.85 2.62
C GLY A 69 7.78 8.17 1.36
N ASN A 70 8.42 8.83 0.38
CA ASN A 70 7.76 9.30 -0.84
C ASN A 70 7.70 8.19 -1.89
N VAL A 71 6.70 7.33 -1.76
CA VAL A 71 6.44 6.24 -2.70
C VAL A 71 5.96 6.80 -4.03
N THR A 72 6.62 6.39 -5.12
CA THR A 72 6.19 6.74 -6.48
C THR A 72 5.10 5.78 -6.96
N ALA A 73 4.24 6.25 -7.86
CA ALA A 73 3.20 5.42 -8.47
C ALA A 73 3.80 4.16 -9.11
N ALA A 74 4.92 4.29 -9.84
CA ALA A 74 5.58 3.16 -10.49
C ALA A 74 6.03 2.06 -9.50
N ASN A 75 6.58 2.44 -8.34
CA ASN A 75 6.96 1.47 -7.30
C ASN A 75 5.75 0.77 -6.73
N LEU A 76 4.66 1.52 -6.49
CA LEU A 76 3.41 0.95 -5.98
C LEU A 76 2.78 -0.03 -6.98
N GLU A 77 2.72 0.35 -8.25
CA GLU A 77 2.21 -0.50 -9.34
C GLU A 77 3.02 -1.79 -9.47
N SER A 78 4.35 -1.68 -9.43
CA SER A 78 5.25 -2.83 -9.49
C SER A 78 5.03 -3.78 -8.30
N ALA A 79 4.87 -3.24 -7.10
CA ALA A 79 4.58 -4.01 -5.90
C ALA A 79 3.24 -4.75 -5.99
N ILE A 80 2.20 -4.09 -6.48
CA ILE A 80 0.88 -4.69 -6.69
C ILE A 80 0.99 -5.84 -7.70
N LEU A 81 1.66 -5.63 -8.83
CA LEU A 81 1.87 -6.65 -9.86
C LEU A 81 2.68 -7.85 -9.33
N GLU A 82 3.73 -7.59 -8.57
CA GLU A 82 4.54 -8.65 -7.97
C GLU A 82 3.73 -9.49 -6.97
N GLU A 83 2.95 -8.86 -6.10
CA GLU A 83 2.13 -9.58 -5.13
C GLU A 83 0.97 -10.33 -5.83
N LEU A 84 0.39 -9.76 -6.90
CA LEU A 84 -0.60 -10.46 -7.73
C LEU A 84 0.02 -11.68 -8.43
N ALA A 85 1.26 -11.57 -8.91
CA ALA A 85 1.98 -12.66 -9.56
C ALA A 85 2.37 -13.77 -8.58
N LYS A 86 2.84 -13.41 -7.37
CA LYS A 86 3.11 -14.39 -6.30
C LYS A 86 1.85 -15.14 -5.90
N LYS A 87 0.75 -14.43 -5.72
CA LYS A 87 -0.53 -15.03 -5.31
C LYS A 87 -1.06 -16.02 -6.35
N ASN A 88 -0.86 -15.74 -7.64
CA ASN A 88 -1.16 -16.70 -8.71
C ASN A 88 -0.23 -17.92 -8.71
N LYS A 89 1.06 -17.76 -8.35
CA LYS A 89 2.03 -18.86 -8.26
C LYS A 89 1.77 -19.79 -7.08
N ASP A 90 1.39 -19.25 -5.92
CA ASP A 90 1.08 -20.05 -4.73
C ASP A 90 -0.15 -20.95 -4.93
N SER A 91 -1.08 -20.55 -5.80
CA SER A 91 -2.25 -21.35 -6.15
C SER A 91 -1.96 -22.49 -7.15
N HIS A 92 -0.71 -22.68 -7.60
CA HIS A 92 -0.30 -23.71 -8.57
C HIS A 92 0.63 -24.78 -7.97
N ILE A 93 0.74 -24.87 -6.64
CA ILE A 93 1.51 -25.93 -5.97
C ILE A 93 0.54 -26.85 -5.24
N ILE A 94 -0.10 -27.75 -5.99
CA ILE A 94 -0.67 -28.97 -5.43
C ILE A 94 -0.27 -30.13 -6.36
N PRO A 95 0.73 -30.96 -6.00
CA PRO A 95 0.86 -32.30 -6.55
C PRO A 95 -0.20 -33.25 -5.98
#